data_AF-A0A2A9KML2-F1
#
_entry.id   AF-A0A2A9KML2-F1
#
_cell.length_a   1.000
_cell.length_b   1.000
_cell.length_c   1.000
_cell.angle_alpha   90.00
_cell.angle_beta   90.00
_cell.angle_gamma   90.00
#
_symmetry.space_group_name_H-M   'P 1'
#
loop_
_entity.id
_entity.type
_entity.pdbx_description
1 polymer ?
#
loop_
_entity_poly.entity_id
_entity_poly.type
_entity_poly.pdbx_seq_one_letter_code
_entity_poly.pdbx_strand_id
1 'polypeptide(L)'
;MLKNMLSGLLACAAIFPVAGNTANPAASAGMVVDSFSGPVTGKEISSFKSYIQTLVPAADNIGNQWAQGASGEQTKAMGLVYEINGDRAILDKMLVFCDNVLSERNDLAPAPVGQHKIWTGRIDPVWPNDVTTAPIGTGGEQGDPVGHLGYCARLILATPSIWHLKVGSGDPKNYGADYYSRAKKYVTEADYSLDRHTFKSLLNLSHNNLYYFSDASPYKSGLPVPWNQQMMFNYALQNLAACHEILGDDPSRATKYNAIVSASVVSFFATGVTSYKSKKGSDVYDWGYTLPDKSGEDNNHGSLDIAGFYRAYATGRYAITSAEMTRFANTFVDVVTRGPQDYAGRINGSDGAGNSAPTTTVRSGYLFLAEFLPQQYQNMVAADFTVGKATGRIDQFSRFLWVKNRRYVKPAQASGD
;
A
#
# COMPACT_ATOMS: atom_id res chain seq x y z
N MET A 1 15.71 -23.66 36.42
CA MET A 1 16.43 -23.22 35.21
C MET A 1 15.64 -22.11 34.53
N LEU A 2 15.58 -20.96 35.20
CA LEU A 2 14.93 -19.73 34.76
C LEU A 2 16.07 -18.72 34.54
N LYS A 3 16.39 -18.40 33.28
CA LYS A 3 17.16 -17.23 32.83
C LYS A 3 17.32 -17.32 31.30
N ASN A 4 17.04 -16.22 30.59
CA ASN A 4 17.31 -15.96 29.16
C ASN A 4 16.15 -16.15 28.17
N MET A 5 15.00 -15.51 28.41
CA MET A 5 14.07 -15.13 27.32
C MET A 5 13.72 -13.64 27.42
N LEU A 6 14.75 -12.79 27.49
CA LEU A 6 14.64 -11.33 27.39
C LEU A 6 15.62 -10.81 26.34
N SER A 7 15.40 -11.19 25.09
CA SER A 7 16.14 -10.68 23.93
C SER A 7 15.26 -10.90 22.69
N GLY A 8 14.60 -9.83 22.24
CA GLY A 8 13.68 -9.89 21.10
C GLY A 8 12.69 -8.73 20.97
N LEU A 9 12.62 -7.82 21.95
CA LEU A 9 11.99 -6.51 21.76
C LEU A 9 12.97 -5.54 21.07
N LEU A 10 13.26 -5.81 19.80
CA LEU A 10 13.54 -4.76 18.83
C LEU A 10 12.36 -4.80 17.87
N ALA A 11 11.27 -4.18 18.32
CA ALA A 11 10.30 -3.62 17.41
C ALA A 11 11.08 -2.88 16.33
N CYS A 12 10.71 -3.06 15.06
CA CYS A 12 11.11 -2.16 13.99
C CYS A 12 10.62 -0.76 14.36
N ALA A 13 11.41 -0.06 15.18
CA ALA A 13 11.40 1.37 15.28
C ALA A 13 11.92 1.83 13.92
N ALA A 14 11.01 1.97 12.97
CA ALA A 14 11.21 2.92 11.89
C ALA A 14 11.36 4.28 12.58
N ILE A 15 12.59 4.60 13.00
CA ILE A 15 12.98 5.98 13.22
C ILE A 15 12.93 6.57 11.82
N PHE A 16 11.79 7.16 11.46
CA PHE A 16 11.74 8.04 10.33
C PHE A 16 12.71 9.18 10.65
N PRO A 17 13.81 9.37 9.89
CA PRO A 17 14.46 10.64 9.96
C PRO A 17 13.43 11.64 9.46
N VAL A 18 13.04 12.58 10.34
CA VAL A 18 12.48 13.85 9.91
C VAL A 18 13.56 14.44 9.00
N ALA A 19 13.39 14.29 7.70
CA ALA A 19 14.30 14.87 6.73
C ALA A 19 14.28 16.38 6.96
N GLY A 20 15.34 16.88 7.59
CA GLY A 20 15.62 18.30 7.65
C GLY A 20 15.66 18.82 6.23
N ASN A 21 14.78 19.78 5.93
CA ASN A 21 14.76 20.53 4.68
C ASN A 21 16.14 21.14 4.43
N THR A 22 16.96 20.47 3.62
CA THR A 22 18.07 21.12 2.96
C THR A 22 17.48 21.76 1.71
N ALA A 23 17.45 23.10 1.73
CA ALA A 23 16.92 23.91 0.64
C ALA A 23 17.72 23.61 -0.64
N ASN A 24 17.06 22.99 -1.61
CA ASN A 24 17.56 22.88 -2.97
C ASN A 24 16.93 24.03 -3.80
N PRO A 25 17.71 24.93 -4.41
CA PRO A 25 17.21 26.13 -5.07
C PRO A 25 16.74 25.81 -6.49
N ALA A 26 15.50 25.34 -6.58
CA ALA A 26 14.56 25.59 -7.68
C ALA A 26 13.18 25.31 -7.08
N ALA A 27 12.26 26.27 -7.13
CA ALA A 27 10.91 26.06 -6.61
C ALA A 27 10.29 24.85 -7.31
N SER A 28 10.28 23.69 -6.64
CA SER A 28 9.61 22.50 -7.13
C SER A 28 8.14 22.83 -7.30
N ALA A 29 7.64 22.71 -8.53
CA ALA A 29 6.23 22.90 -8.83
C ALA A 29 5.44 21.78 -8.13
N GLY A 30 5.02 22.01 -6.90
CA GLY A 30 4.22 21.05 -6.14
C GLY A 30 2.86 20.81 -6.80
N MET A 31 2.19 19.76 -6.35
CA MET A 31 0.85 19.39 -6.84
C MET A 31 -0.19 20.34 -6.27
N VAL A 32 -1.06 20.89 -7.11
CA VAL A 32 -2.00 21.95 -6.73
C VAL A 32 -3.39 21.37 -6.53
N VAL A 33 -4.00 21.66 -5.38
CA VAL A 33 -5.43 21.41 -5.13
C VAL A 33 -6.22 22.55 -5.73
N ASP A 34 -7.07 22.27 -6.73
CA ASP A 34 -7.86 23.31 -7.40
C ASP A 34 -9.23 23.50 -6.75
N SER A 35 -9.87 22.40 -6.33
CA SER A 35 -11.12 22.44 -5.59
C SER A 35 -11.30 21.16 -4.77
N PHE A 36 -11.94 21.25 -3.61
CA PHE A 36 -12.38 20.07 -2.87
C PHE A 36 -13.65 19.44 -3.47
N SER A 37 -14.43 20.17 -4.26
CA SER A 37 -15.69 19.70 -4.85
C SER A 37 -15.60 19.52 -6.36
N GLY A 38 -16.59 18.81 -6.92
CA GLY A 38 -16.68 18.53 -8.35
C GLY A 38 -15.72 17.43 -8.83
N PRO A 39 -15.61 17.23 -10.15
CA PRO A 39 -14.70 16.25 -10.72
C PRO A 39 -13.24 16.64 -10.48
N VAL A 40 -12.34 15.66 -10.57
CA VAL A 40 -10.89 15.92 -10.64
C VAL A 40 -10.61 16.80 -11.87
N THR A 41 -9.89 17.89 -11.66
CA THR A 41 -9.68 18.93 -12.67
C THR A 41 -8.45 18.65 -13.55
N GLY A 42 -8.43 19.20 -14.76
CA GLY A 42 -7.25 19.14 -15.62
C GLY A 42 -6.00 19.79 -15.01
N LYS A 43 -6.18 20.81 -14.16
CA LYS A 43 -5.10 21.48 -13.43
C LYS A 43 -4.48 20.59 -12.35
N GLU A 44 -5.32 19.88 -11.58
CA GLU A 44 -4.87 18.89 -10.60
C GLU A 44 -4.04 17.80 -11.29
N ILE A 45 -4.55 17.22 -12.38
CA ILE A 45 -3.83 16.22 -13.18
C ILE A 45 -2.53 16.77 -13.76
N SER A 46 -2.54 17.97 -14.35
CA SER A 46 -1.35 18.55 -14.98
C SER A 46 -0.26 18.86 -13.96
N SER A 47 -0.63 19.32 -12.77
CA SER A 47 0.32 19.56 -11.67
C SER A 47 0.91 18.25 -11.15
N PHE A 48 0.11 17.18 -11.01
CA PHE A 48 0.59 15.85 -10.68
C PHE A 48 1.58 15.32 -11.72
N LYS A 49 1.21 15.40 -13.01
CA LYS A 49 2.09 14.96 -14.09
C LYS A 49 3.41 15.71 -14.10
N SER A 50 3.38 17.03 -13.89
CA SER A 50 4.62 17.84 -13.81
C SER A 50 5.49 17.41 -12.62
N TYR A 51 4.87 17.17 -11.46
CA TYR A 51 5.56 16.72 -10.26
C TYR A 51 6.22 15.35 -10.44
N ILE A 52 5.52 14.35 -10.98
CA ILE A 52 6.08 12.99 -11.10
C ILE A 52 7.28 12.93 -12.07
N GLN A 53 7.41 13.87 -13.00
CA GLN A 53 8.59 13.92 -13.88
C GLN A 53 9.87 14.20 -13.10
N THR A 54 9.79 14.91 -11.96
CA THR A 54 10.96 15.22 -11.13
C THR A 54 11.39 14.06 -10.22
N LEU A 55 10.56 13.01 -10.11
CA LEU A 55 10.82 11.90 -9.21
C LEU A 55 11.83 10.92 -9.81
N VAL A 56 12.66 10.34 -8.94
CA VAL A 56 13.63 9.29 -9.28
C VAL A 56 13.36 8.10 -8.36
N PRO A 57 13.26 6.87 -8.88
CA PRO A 57 13.13 5.69 -8.04
C PRO A 57 14.36 5.54 -7.12
N ALA A 58 14.17 4.91 -5.97
CA ALA A 58 15.26 4.51 -5.10
C ALA A 58 16.23 3.58 -5.84
N ALA A 59 17.47 3.49 -5.35
CA ALA A 59 18.49 2.61 -5.93
C ALA A 59 18.49 1.20 -5.31
N ASP A 60 17.80 1.03 -4.18
CA ASP A 60 17.65 -0.22 -3.45
C ASP A 60 16.38 -0.17 -2.56
N ASN A 61 16.10 -1.26 -1.84
CA ASN A 61 15.00 -1.32 -0.87
C ASN A 61 15.40 -0.93 0.57
N ILE A 62 16.61 -0.39 0.79
CA ILE A 62 17.08 -0.11 2.16
C ILE A 62 16.17 0.91 2.84
N GLY A 63 15.75 0.61 4.07
CA GLY A 63 14.77 1.43 4.78
C GLY A 63 13.36 1.35 4.17
N ASN A 64 13.02 0.23 3.52
CA ASN A 64 11.70 -0.06 2.96
C ASN A 64 11.26 0.85 1.81
N GLN A 65 12.18 1.32 0.96
CA GLN A 65 11.85 2.23 -0.15
C GLN A 65 10.73 1.73 -1.06
N TRP A 66 10.64 0.42 -1.30
CA TRP A 66 9.62 -0.20 -2.14
C TRP A 66 8.41 -0.74 -1.38
N ALA A 67 8.41 -0.69 -0.05
CA ALA A 67 7.22 -0.96 0.75
C ALA A 67 6.52 0.34 1.15
N GLN A 68 6.81 0.83 2.36
CA GLN A 68 6.22 2.04 2.94
C GLN A 68 7.06 3.31 2.71
N GLY A 69 8.21 3.19 2.04
CA GLY A 69 9.07 4.31 1.71
C GLY A 69 8.61 5.07 0.46
N ALA A 70 9.46 6.02 0.03
CA ALA A 70 9.07 7.01 -0.96
C ALA A 70 8.71 6.40 -2.32
N SER A 71 9.52 5.47 -2.84
CA SER A 71 9.31 4.89 -4.17
C SER A 71 8.04 4.03 -4.24
N GLY A 72 7.75 3.27 -3.18
CA GLY A 72 6.53 2.47 -3.08
C GLY A 72 5.27 3.33 -3.06
N GLU A 73 5.25 4.39 -2.25
CA GLU A 73 4.09 5.31 -2.19
C GLU A 73 3.93 6.14 -3.47
N GLN A 74 5.04 6.56 -4.11
CA GLN A 74 5.01 7.23 -5.42
C GLN A 74 4.44 6.33 -6.50
N THR A 75 4.81 5.04 -6.51
CA THR A 75 4.29 4.04 -7.46
C THR A 75 2.79 3.83 -7.30
N LYS A 76 2.32 3.64 -6.06
CA LYS A 76 0.88 3.56 -5.75
C LYS A 76 0.13 4.82 -6.18
N ALA A 77 0.71 6.00 -5.94
CA ALA A 77 0.09 7.28 -6.30
C ALA A 77 -0.06 7.45 -7.82
N MET A 78 0.95 7.10 -8.61
CA MET A 78 0.86 7.13 -10.08
C MET A 78 -0.23 6.20 -10.59
N GLY A 79 -0.34 4.98 -10.04
CA GLY A 79 -1.40 4.05 -10.40
C GLY A 79 -2.80 4.60 -10.10
N LEU A 80 -3.02 5.17 -8.92
CA LEU A 80 -4.31 5.76 -8.54
C LEU A 80 -4.73 6.88 -9.49
N VAL A 81 -3.80 7.76 -9.87
CA VAL A 81 -4.11 8.88 -10.78
C VAL A 81 -4.32 8.39 -12.21
N TYR A 82 -3.59 7.38 -12.66
CA TYR A 82 -3.85 6.74 -13.96
C TYR A 82 -5.26 6.12 -14.01
N GLU A 83 -5.72 5.45 -12.95
CA GLU A 83 -7.09 4.92 -12.91
C GLU A 83 -8.17 6.01 -13.02
N ILE A 84 -7.88 7.25 -12.62
CA ILE A 84 -8.83 8.36 -12.71
C ILE A 84 -8.98 8.85 -14.16
N ASN A 85 -7.90 8.92 -14.94
CA ASN A 85 -7.90 9.67 -16.21
C ASN A 85 -7.33 8.92 -17.43
N GLY A 86 -6.68 7.77 -17.25
CA GLY A 86 -6.02 7.01 -18.31
C GLY A 86 -4.82 7.71 -18.98
N ASP A 87 -4.23 8.75 -18.37
CA ASP A 87 -3.11 9.50 -18.97
C ASP A 87 -1.86 8.61 -19.03
N ARG A 88 -1.51 8.17 -20.25
CA ARG A 88 -0.37 7.28 -20.51
C ARG A 88 0.96 7.83 -20.02
N ALA A 89 1.16 9.15 -19.97
CA ALA A 89 2.41 9.71 -19.46
C ALA A 89 2.62 9.43 -17.97
N ILE A 90 1.53 9.26 -17.20
CA ILE A 90 1.58 8.84 -15.80
C ILE A 90 1.96 7.35 -15.71
N LEU A 91 1.34 6.51 -16.54
CA LEU A 91 1.67 5.08 -16.62
C LEU A 91 3.12 4.86 -17.06
N ASP A 92 3.62 5.61 -18.04
CA ASP A 92 5.02 5.53 -18.49
C ASP A 92 6.00 5.88 -17.38
N LYS A 93 5.68 6.85 -16.53
CA LYS A 93 6.51 7.15 -15.35
C LYS A 93 6.41 6.02 -14.31
N MET A 94 5.23 5.44 -14.11
CA MET A 94 5.06 4.27 -13.24
C MET A 94 5.90 3.08 -13.74
N LEU A 95 5.98 2.86 -15.06
CA LEU A 95 6.83 1.83 -15.66
C LEU A 95 8.31 2.00 -15.31
N VAL A 96 8.82 3.23 -15.27
CA VAL A 96 10.21 3.48 -14.83
C VAL A 96 10.44 2.97 -13.41
N PHE A 97 9.48 3.20 -12.50
CA PHE A 97 9.56 2.70 -11.13
C PHE A 97 9.42 1.18 -11.05
N CYS A 98 8.50 0.59 -11.83
CA CYS A 98 8.31 -0.86 -11.87
C CYS A 98 9.52 -1.61 -12.50
N ASP A 99 10.16 -1.03 -13.52
CA ASP A 99 11.41 -1.56 -14.08
C ASP A 99 12.54 -1.52 -13.04
N ASN A 100 12.62 -0.45 -12.25
CA ASN A 100 13.60 -0.30 -11.19
C ASN A 100 13.40 -1.33 -10.07
N VAL A 101 12.20 -1.41 -9.48
CA VAL A 101 11.95 -2.40 -8.42
C VAL A 101 12.20 -3.82 -8.91
N LEU A 102 11.83 -4.18 -10.14
CA LEU A 102 12.17 -5.51 -10.66
C LEU A 102 13.69 -5.70 -10.82
N SER A 103 14.39 -4.68 -11.36
CA SER A 103 15.85 -4.74 -11.55
C SER A 103 16.62 -4.85 -10.24
N GLU A 104 16.05 -4.38 -9.13
CA GLU A 104 16.64 -4.38 -7.79
C GLU A 104 16.35 -5.66 -7.00
N ARG A 105 15.58 -6.61 -7.57
CA ARG A 105 15.30 -7.89 -6.93
C ARG A 105 16.59 -8.65 -6.67
N ASN A 106 16.75 -9.19 -5.47
CA ASN A 106 18.01 -9.71 -4.95
C ASN A 106 18.67 -10.79 -5.81
N ASP A 107 17.91 -11.64 -6.49
CA ASP A 107 18.45 -12.66 -7.41
C ASP A 107 18.83 -12.10 -8.79
N LEU A 108 18.30 -10.94 -9.19
CA LEU A 108 18.56 -10.29 -10.47
C LEU A 108 19.65 -9.20 -10.37
N ALA A 109 19.60 -8.39 -9.33
CA ALA A 109 20.48 -7.26 -9.15
C ALA A 109 21.92 -7.72 -8.87
N PRO A 110 22.94 -7.06 -9.46
CA PRO A 110 24.32 -7.30 -9.08
C PRO A 110 24.59 -6.77 -7.65
N ALA A 111 25.67 -7.25 -7.03
CA ALA A 111 26.19 -6.64 -5.81
C ALA A 111 26.57 -5.16 -6.07
N PRO A 112 26.39 -4.25 -5.10
CA PRO A 112 25.97 -4.52 -3.71
C PRO A 112 24.46 -4.54 -3.48
N VAL A 113 23.63 -4.28 -4.51
CA VAL A 113 22.17 -4.20 -4.35
C VAL A 113 21.57 -5.58 -4.15
N GLY A 114 21.95 -6.55 -4.99
CA GLY A 114 21.51 -7.95 -4.87
C GLY A 114 22.65 -8.91 -4.56
N GLN A 115 22.38 -10.19 -4.80
CA GLN A 115 23.23 -11.34 -4.53
C GLN A 115 23.48 -11.62 -3.03
N HIS A 116 22.57 -11.18 -2.17
CA HIS A 116 22.63 -11.43 -0.73
C HIS A 116 22.06 -12.81 -0.40
N LYS A 117 22.81 -13.59 0.40
CA LYS A 117 22.26 -14.79 1.05
C LYS A 117 21.38 -14.36 2.21
N ILE A 118 20.09 -14.65 2.11
CA ILE A 118 19.14 -14.33 3.19
C ILE A 118 19.08 -15.46 4.22
N TRP A 119 18.23 -15.31 5.24
CA TRP A 119 18.04 -16.29 6.31
C TRP A 119 17.69 -17.71 5.85
N THR A 120 17.22 -17.89 4.61
CA THR A 120 16.99 -19.21 4.01
C THR A 120 18.30 -19.91 3.55
N GLY A 121 19.44 -19.22 3.65
CA GLY A 121 20.75 -19.66 3.16
C GLY A 121 20.95 -19.51 1.65
N ARG A 122 19.94 -19.00 0.93
CA ARG A 122 19.91 -18.88 -0.54
C ARG A 122 19.88 -17.41 -0.97
N ILE A 123 20.16 -17.17 -2.25
CA ILE A 123 19.81 -15.92 -2.93
C ILE A 123 18.39 -16.11 -3.47
N ASP A 124 17.40 -15.65 -2.71
CA ASP A 124 15.98 -15.74 -3.07
C ASP A 124 15.52 -14.45 -3.81
N PRO A 125 14.42 -14.51 -4.59
CA PRO A 125 13.86 -13.37 -5.33
C PRO A 125 13.06 -12.40 -4.43
N VAL A 126 13.80 -11.72 -3.56
CA VAL A 126 13.31 -10.79 -2.53
C VAL A 126 13.90 -9.40 -2.67
N TRP A 127 13.45 -8.47 -1.84
CA TRP A 127 13.98 -7.10 -1.72
C TRP A 127 14.38 -6.86 -0.27
N PRO A 128 15.62 -7.20 0.14
CA PRO A 128 16.10 -6.95 1.49
C PRO A 128 16.04 -5.45 1.82
N ASN A 129 15.45 -5.10 2.96
CA ASN A 129 15.33 -3.72 3.44
C ASN A 129 16.41 -3.32 4.45
N ASP A 130 17.17 -4.31 4.94
CA ASP A 130 18.36 -4.16 5.77
C ASP A 130 19.30 -5.32 5.45
N VAL A 131 20.52 -4.99 5.01
CA VAL A 131 21.57 -5.96 4.69
C VAL A 131 22.70 -5.95 5.72
N THR A 132 22.55 -5.16 6.78
CA THR A 132 23.56 -5.00 7.84
C THR A 132 23.38 -6.02 8.98
N THR A 133 22.23 -6.69 9.03
CA THR A 133 21.90 -7.71 10.02
C THR A 133 22.13 -9.13 9.47
N ALA A 134 22.66 -10.02 10.30
CA ALA A 134 22.92 -11.42 9.95
C ALA A 134 22.15 -12.37 10.89
N PRO A 135 21.35 -13.31 10.36
CA PRO A 135 21.02 -13.46 8.95
C PRO A 135 20.16 -12.30 8.43
N ILE A 136 20.27 -11.98 7.13
CA ILE A 136 19.43 -10.97 6.49
C ILE A 136 17.98 -11.48 6.51
N GLY A 137 17.11 -10.72 7.20
CA GLY A 137 15.71 -11.03 7.40
C GLY A 137 14.83 -10.66 6.21
N THR A 138 13.62 -11.23 6.19
CA THR A 138 12.50 -10.79 5.34
C THR A 138 11.21 -10.86 6.15
N GLY A 139 10.20 -10.08 5.75
CA GLY A 139 8.90 -9.99 6.38
C GLY A 139 7.81 -9.56 5.41
N GLY A 140 6.76 -8.91 5.93
CA GLY A 140 5.63 -8.45 5.13
C GLY A 140 5.98 -7.45 4.04
N GLU A 141 7.09 -6.73 4.18
CA GLU A 141 7.56 -5.75 3.20
C GLU A 141 7.78 -6.35 1.81
N GLN A 142 7.98 -7.68 1.71
CA GLN A 142 8.11 -8.38 0.43
C GLN A 142 6.83 -8.37 -0.41
N GLY A 143 5.66 -8.13 0.18
CA GLY A 143 4.39 -8.07 -0.55
C GLY A 143 4.26 -6.84 -1.45
N ASP A 144 4.76 -5.68 -1.03
CA ASP A 144 4.57 -4.43 -1.76
C ASP A 144 5.36 -4.35 -3.09
N PRO A 145 6.66 -4.72 -3.16
CA PRO A 145 7.39 -4.81 -4.43
C PRO A 145 6.66 -5.66 -5.48
N VAL A 146 6.16 -6.83 -5.08
CA VAL A 146 5.34 -7.71 -5.92
C VAL A 146 4.03 -7.02 -6.30
N GLY A 147 3.38 -6.35 -5.35
CA GLY A 147 2.16 -5.61 -5.57
C GLY A 147 2.31 -4.45 -6.55
N HIS A 148 3.44 -3.74 -6.59
CA HIS A 148 3.70 -2.70 -7.59
C HIS A 148 3.75 -3.26 -9.00
N LEU A 149 4.46 -4.38 -9.19
CA LEU A 149 4.54 -5.08 -10.46
C LEU A 149 3.16 -5.57 -10.91
N GLY A 150 2.44 -6.26 -10.01
CA GLY A 150 1.08 -6.73 -10.28
C GLY A 150 0.10 -5.58 -10.56
N TYR A 151 0.22 -4.46 -9.83
CA TYR A 151 -0.66 -3.31 -10.03
C TYR A 151 -0.45 -2.68 -11.40
N CYS A 152 0.81 -2.41 -11.76
CA CYS A 152 1.12 -1.86 -13.09
C CYS A 152 0.66 -2.79 -14.21
N ALA A 153 0.88 -4.10 -14.06
CA ALA A 153 0.39 -5.09 -15.01
C ALA A 153 -1.13 -5.06 -15.14
N ARG A 154 -1.88 -5.03 -14.02
CA ARG A 154 -3.33 -4.94 -14.01
C ARG A 154 -3.83 -3.71 -14.76
N LEU A 155 -3.22 -2.54 -14.55
CA LEU A 155 -3.60 -1.29 -15.22
C LEU A 155 -3.47 -1.40 -16.74
N ILE A 156 -2.39 -2.02 -17.22
CA ILE A 156 -2.18 -2.28 -18.64
C ILE A 156 -3.20 -3.29 -19.16
N LEU A 157 -3.33 -4.44 -18.49
CA LEU A 157 -4.19 -5.53 -18.93
C LEU A 157 -5.67 -5.11 -18.95
N ALA A 158 -6.10 -4.26 -18.02
CA ALA A 158 -7.44 -3.67 -18.02
C ALA A 158 -7.67 -2.64 -19.14
N THR A 159 -6.64 -2.27 -19.91
CA THR A 159 -6.70 -1.27 -20.99
C THR A 159 -6.22 -1.86 -22.34
N PRO A 160 -7.01 -2.73 -23.00
CA PRO A 160 -6.58 -3.40 -24.24
C PRO A 160 -6.16 -2.46 -25.39
N SER A 161 -6.72 -1.24 -25.41
CA SER A 161 -6.42 -0.24 -26.43
C SER A 161 -4.95 0.19 -26.48
N ILE A 162 -4.18 0.02 -25.40
CA ILE A 162 -2.75 0.39 -25.35
C ILE A 162 -1.79 -0.79 -25.55
N TRP A 163 -2.28 -2.03 -25.59
CA TRP A 163 -1.45 -3.24 -25.56
C TRP A 163 -0.36 -3.30 -26.62
N HIS A 164 -0.70 -2.92 -27.86
CA HIS A 164 0.19 -2.96 -29.02
C HIS A 164 1.13 -1.74 -29.12
N LEU A 165 0.91 -0.72 -28.29
CA LEU A 165 1.71 0.50 -28.31
C LEU A 165 3.07 0.24 -27.66
N LYS A 166 4.11 0.89 -28.19
CA LYS A 166 5.41 0.91 -27.53
C LYS A 166 5.32 1.69 -26.23
N VAL A 167 6.00 1.18 -25.21
CA VAL A 167 6.11 1.87 -23.91
C VAL A 167 6.90 3.17 -24.08
N GLY A 168 6.43 4.26 -23.47
CA GLY A 168 7.03 5.59 -23.67
C GLY A 168 8.46 5.71 -23.10
N SER A 169 8.80 4.89 -22.11
CA SER A 169 10.14 4.83 -21.50
C SER A 169 11.16 4.00 -22.30
N GLY A 170 10.74 3.34 -23.40
CA GLY A 170 11.56 2.36 -24.10
C GLY A 170 11.73 1.04 -23.32
N ASP A 171 12.65 0.19 -23.79
CA ASP A 171 12.88 -1.15 -23.19
C ASP A 171 14.37 -1.43 -22.88
N PRO A 172 15.04 -0.57 -22.09
CA PRO A 172 16.47 -0.73 -21.80
C PRO A 172 16.79 -1.97 -20.96
N LYS A 173 15.79 -2.55 -20.28
CA LYS A 173 15.92 -3.74 -19.41
C LYS A 173 15.46 -5.04 -20.07
N ASN A 174 14.98 -4.98 -21.32
CA ASN A 174 14.39 -6.11 -22.05
C ASN A 174 13.23 -6.77 -21.27
N TYR A 175 12.39 -5.94 -20.64
CA TYR A 175 11.20 -6.39 -19.92
C TYR A 175 9.94 -6.36 -20.78
N GLY A 176 10.04 -5.89 -22.03
CA GLY A 176 8.94 -5.89 -23.00
C GLY A 176 8.85 -4.53 -23.68
N ALA A 177 8.92 -4.53 -25.01
CA ALA A 177 8.95 -3.29 -25.80
C ALA A 177 7.57 -2.65 -26.01
N ASP A 178 6.50 -3.40 -25.81
CA ASP A 178 5.12 -2.93 -25.80
C ASP A 178 4.45 -3.20 -24.45
N TYR A 179 3.33 -2.51 -24.20
CA TYR A 179 2.66 -2.59 -22.90
C TYR A 179 2.23 -4.01 -22.55
N TYR A 180 1.68 -4.78 -23.52
CA TYR A 180 1.21 -6.14 -23.23
C TYR A 180 2.34 -7.07 -22.81
N SER A 181 3.45 -7.06 -23.57
CA SER A 181 4.65 -7.83 -23.26
C SER A 181 5.22 -7.43 -21.90
N ARG A 182 5.24 -6.12 -21.59
CA ARG A 182 5.70 -5.59 -20.31
C ARG A 182 4.84 -6.07 -19.14
N ALA A 183 3.52 -6.01 -19.29
CA ALA A 183 2.59 -6.48 -18.26
C ALA A 183 2.77 -7.98 -17.98
N LYS A 184 2.88 -8.81 -19.03
CA LYS A 184 3.14 -10.25 -18.87
C LYS A 184 4.46 -10.53 -18.15
N LYS A 185 5.52 -9.78 -18.47
CA LYS A 185 6.80 -9.89 -17.77
C LYS A 185 6.65 -9.60 -16.28
N TYR A 186 5.98 -8.51 -15.92
CA TYR A 186 5.74 -8.17 -14.51
C TYR A 186 4.93 -9.24 -13.78
N VAL A 187 3.86 -9.78 -14.38
CA VAL A 187 3.08 -10.89 -13.79
C VAL A 187 3.98 -12.10 -13.53
N THR A 188 4.73 -12.56 -14.54
CA THR A 188 5.62 -13.71 -14.42
C THR A 188 6.68 -13.52 -13.32
N GLU A 189 7.29 -12.34 -13.25
CA GLU A 189 8.34 -12.07 -12.26
C GLU A 189 7.79 -11.88 -10.84
N ALA A 190 6.60 -11.30 -10.71
CA ALA A 190 5.89 -11.17 -9.43
C ALA A 190 5.48 -12.55 -8.89
N ASP A 191 4.92 -13.40 -9.75
CA ASP A 191 4.61 -14.80 -9.44
C ASP A 191 5.84 -15.59 -9.01
N TYR A 192 6.96 -15.41 -9.72
CA TYR A 192 8.22 -16.06 -9.39
C TYR A 192 8.69 -15.70 -7.97
N SER A 193 8.60 -14.43 -7.58
CA SER A 193 8.90 -14.00 -6.21
C SER A 193 7.99 -14.67 -5.18
N LEU A 194 6.69 -14.70 -5.44
CA LEU A 194 5.72 -15.33 -4.54
C LEU A 194 5.99 -16.82 -4.37
N ASP A 195 6.19 -17.55 -5.46
CA ASP A 195 6.34 -18.99 -5.46
C ASP A 195 7.68 -19.44 -4.87
N ARG A 196 8.75 -18.66 -5.09
CA ARG A 196 10.12 -19.08 -4.73
C ARG A 196 10.56 -18.61 -3.35
N HIS A 197 9.90 -17.60 -2.79
CA HIS A 197 10.18 -17.13 -1.44
C HIS A 197 8.94 -17.02 -0.56
N THR A 198 7.95 -16.22 -0.96
CA THR A 198 6.82 -15.89 -0.08
C THR A 198 6.04 -17.13 0.38
N PHE A 199 5.59 -17.97 -0.55
CA PHE A 199 4.86 -19.20 -0.21
C PHE A 199 5.77 -20.37 0.13
N LYS A 200 7.00 -20.40 -0.39
CA LYS A 200 7.93 -21.51 -0.16
C LYS A 200 8.61 -21.45 1.19
N SER A 201 8.88 -20.25 1.71
CA SER A 201 9.75 -20.06 2.87
C SER A 201 9.20 -19.08 3.88
N LEU A 202 8.62 -17.96 3.46
CA LEU A 202 8.24 -16.90 4.40
C LEU A 202 6.93 -17.18 5.14
N LEU A 203 5.90 -17.61 4.42
CA LEU A 203 4.55 -17.77 4.94
C LEU A 203 4.18 -19.23 5.17
N ASN A 204 3.48 -19.47 6.28
CA ASN A 204 2.72 -20.68 6.52
C ASN A 204 1.23 -20.36 6.34
N LEU A 205 0.58 -21.04 5.40
CA LEU A 205 -0.84 -20.86 5.07
C LEU A 205 -1.71 -22.07 5.48
N SER A 206 -1.16 -23.01 6.26
CA SER A 206 -1.89 -24.23 6.67
C SER A 206 -3.09 -23.95 7.59
N HIS A 207 -3.17 -22.74 8.16
CA HIS A 207 -4.25 -22.27 9.01
C HIS A 207 -5.42 -21.73 8.18
N ASN A 208 -5.99 -22.54 7.28
CA ASN A 208 -7.09 -22.13 6.39
C ASN A 208 -6.78 -20.85 5.60
N ASN A 209 -5.60 -20.77 4.99
CA ASN A 209 -5.09 -19.61 4.26
C ASN A 209 -4.84 -18.34 5.10
N LEU A 210 -4.96 -18.39 6.42
CA LEU A 210 -4.54 -17.28 7.27
C LEU A 210 -3.01 -17.12 7.19
N TYR A 211 -2.56 -15.87 7.18
CA TYR A 211 -1.15 -15.54 7.14
C TYR A 211 -0.47 -15.76 8.50
N TYR A 212 0.40 -16.75 8.55
CA TYR A 212 1.39 -16.91 9.61
C TYR A 212 2.78 -16.81 9.00
N PHE A 213 3.75 -16.28 9.74
CA PHE A 213 5.15 -16.49 9.38
C PHE A 213 5.51 -17.96 9.57
N SER A 214 6.39 -18.49 8.72
CA SER A 214 6.91 -19.84 8.91
C SER A 214 7.71 -19.92 10.21
N ASP A 215 7.80 -21.12 10.78
CA ASP A 215 8.62 -21.36 11.99
C ASP A 215 10.11 -21.09 11.73
N ALA A 216 10.55 -21.18 10.48
CA ALA A 216 11.92 -20.91 10.08
C ALA A 216 12.22 -19.40 9.93
N SER A 217 11.20 -18.54 9.84
CA SER A 217 11.39 -17.10 9.70
C SER A 217 12.10 -16.53 10.94
N PRO A 218 13.22 -15.79 10.80
CA PRO A 218 13.86 -15.12 11.93
C PRO A 218 13.00 -13.97 12.47
N TYR A 219 12.08 -13.46 11.66
CA TYR A 219 11.13 -12.42 12.03
C TYR A 219 9.80 -13.05 12.43
N LYS A 220 9.40 -12.88 13.69
CA LYS A 220 8.10 -13.32 14.23
C LYS A 220 7.77 -14.80 13.90
N SER A 221 8.78 -15.68 14.02
CA SER A 221 8.70 -17.14 13.80
C SER A 221 7.37 -17.75 14.30
N GLY A 222 6.62 -18.38 13.40
CA GLY A 222 5.38 -19.09 13.72
C GLY A 222 4.21 -18.21 14.18
N LEU A 223 4.36 -16.88 14.22
CA LEU A 223 3.31 -15.97 14.69
C LEU A 223 2.41 -15.49 13.54
N PRO A 224 1.16 -15.07 13.84
CA PRO A 224 0.32 -14.40 12.86
C PRO A 224 1.04 -13.18 12.26
N VAL A 225 0.83 -12.97 10.96
CA VAL A 225 1.35 -11.78 10.28
C VAL A 225 0.55 -10.56 10.72
N PRO A 226 1.18 -9.44 11.11
CA PRO A 226 0.48 -8.20 11.44
C PRO A 226 -0.39 -7.65 10.32
N TRP A 227 -1.48 -6.95 10.64
CA TRP A 227 -2.48 -6.54 9.63
C TRP A 227 -1.89 -5.70 8.51
N ASN A 228 -1.04 -4.73 8.85
CA ASN A 228 -0.43 -3.84 7.87
C ASN A 228 0.46 -4.61 6.87
N GLN A 229 1.07 -5.69 7.33
CA GLN A 229 1.88 -6.61 6.52
C GLN A 229 1.03 -7.57 5.71
N GLN A 230 -0.09 -8.05 6.26
CA GLN A 230 -1.08 -8.79 5.46
C GLN A 230 -1.60 -7.93 4.30
N MET A 231 -1.80 -6.62 4.52
CA MET A 231 -2.25 -5.69 3.49
C MET A 231 -1.23 -5.50 2.35
N MET A 232 0.05 -5.73 2.59
CA MET A 232 1.08 -5.74 1.53
C MET A 232 0.98 -7.00 0.67
N PHE A 233 0.81 -8.17 1.31
CA PHE A 233 0.58 -9.40 0.56
C PHE A 233 -0.74 -9.36 -0.20
N ASN A 234 -1.82 -8.86 0.42
CA ASN A 234 -3.10 -8.72 -0.25
C ASN A 234 -3.01 -7.79 -1.47
N TYR A 235 -2.22 -6.72 -1.40
CA TYR A 235 -1.94 -5.85 -2.54
C TYR A 235 -1.29 -6.62 -3.70
N ALA A 236 -0.34 -7.52 -3.46
CA ALA A 236 0.19 -8.41 -4.48
C ALA A 236 -0.86 -9.38 -5.03
N LEU A 237 -1.47 -10.17 -4.16
CA LEU A 237 -2.32 -11.29 -4.56
C LEU A 237 -3.58 -10.82 -5.30
N GLN A 238 -4.21 -9.73 -4.86
CA GLN A 238 -5.42 -9.23 -5.51
C GLN A 238 -5.15 -8.70 -6.92
N ASN A 239 -3.99 -8.06 -7.14
CA ASN A 239 -3.64 -7.54 -8.45
C ASN A 239 -3.26 -8.67 -9.40
N LEU A 240 -2.49 -9.66 -8.95
CA LEU A 240 -2.11 -10.82 -9.77
C LEU A 240 -3.31 -11.70 -10.09
N ALA A 241 -4.24 -11.92 -9.15
CA ALA A 241 -5.49 -12.63 -9.42
C ALA A 241 -6.26 -11.96 -10.57
N ALA A 242 -6.40 -10.63 -10.53
CA ALA A 242 -7.03 -9.88 -11.62
C ALA A 242 -6.26 -10.00 -12.94
N CYS A 243 -4.93 -10.01 -12.91
CA CYS A 243 -4.12 -10.20 -14.12
C CYS A 243 -4.38 -11.55 -14.77
N HIS A 244 -4.33 -12.64 -14.01
CA HIS A 244 -4.58 -14.00 -14.52
C HIS A 244 -5.99 -14.19 -15.03
N GLU A 245 -6.98 -13.56 -14.39
CA GLU A 245 -8.37 -13.57 -14.89
C GLU A 245 -8.51 -12.85 -16.23
N ILE A 246 -7.84 -11.70 -16.42
CA ILE A 246 -7.86 -10.98 -17.71
C ILE A 246 -7.11 -11.76 -18.80
N LEU A 247 -5.98 -12.37 -18.44
CA LEU A 247 -5.18 -13.17 -19.37
C LEU A 247 -5.81 -14.52 -19.70
N GLY A 248 -6.62 -15.07 -18.80
CA GLY A 248 -7.21 -16.41 -18.92
C GLY A 248 -6.17 -17.55 -18.89
N ASP A 249 -5.00 -17.32 -18.28
CA ASP A 249 -3.82 -18.19 -18.41
C ASP A 249 -3.64 -19.18 -17.25
N ASP A 250 -3.90 -18.77 -16.00
CA ASP A 250 -3.84 -19.64 -14.82
C ASP A 250 -5.03 -19.41 -13.86
N PRO A 251 -6.22 -19.95 -14.18
CA PRO A 251 -7.40 -19.81 -13.33
C PRO A 251 -7.19 -20.37 -11.91
N SER A 252 -6.38 -21.42 -11.77
CA SER A 252 -6.12 -22.07 -10.48
C SER A 252 -5.36 -21.15 -9.52
N ARG A 253 -4.37 -20.42 -10.05
CA ARG A 253 -3.61 -19.41 -9.31
C ARG A 253 -4.47 -18.21 -8.94
N ALA A 254 -5.29 -17.71 -9.87
CA ALA A 254 -6.25 -16.65 -9.56
C ALA A 254 -7.19 -17.05 -8.41
N THR A 255 -7.76 -18.26 -8.45
CA THR A 255 -8.59 -18.80 -7.36
C THR A 255 -7.82 -18.88 -6.03
N LYS A 256 -6.59 -19.41 -6.04
CA LYS A 256 -5.74 -19.50 -4.84
C LYS A 256 -5.49 -18.10 -4.25
N TYR A 257 -5.10 -17.14 -5.06
CA TYR A 257 -4.79 -15.78 -4.61
C TYR A 257 -6.02 -15.09 -4.03
N ASN A 258 -7.17 -15.17 -4.71
CA ASN A 258 -8.42 -14.65 -4.17
C ASN A 258 -8.83 -15.33 -2.85
N ALA A 259 -8.66 -16.65 -2.72
CA ALA A 259 -8.99 -17.38 -1.50
C ALA A 259 -8.14 -16.93 -0.30
N ILE A 260 -6.85 -16.66 -0.51
CA ILE A 260 -5.94 -16.17 0.54
C ILE A 260 -6.35 -14.75 0.98
N VAL A 261 -6.57 -13.84 0.03
CA VAL A 261 -7.01 -12.47 0.36
C VAL A 261 -8.36 -12.49 1.09
N SER A 262 -9.30 -13.31 0.62
CA SER A 262 -10.60 -13.48 1.27
C SER A 262 -10.47 -13.97 2.70
N ALA A 263 -9.60 -14.96 2.97
CA ALA A 263 -9.37 -15.47 4.33
C ALA A 263 -8.81 -14.39 5.27
N SER A 264 -7.82 -13.62 4.79
CA SER A 264 -7.24 -12.49 5.54
C SER A 264 -8.30 -11.43 5.90
N VAL A 265 -9.07 -10.98 4.90
CA VAL A 265 -10.10 -9.94 5.08
C VAL A 265 -11.24 -10.41 5.99
N VAL A 266 -11.79 -11.59 5.73
CA VAL A 266 -12.89 -12.15 6.53
C VAL A 266 -12.46 -12.34 7.99
N SER A 267 -11.24 -12.85 8.22
CA SER A 267 -10.71 -13.05 9.56
C SER A 267 -10.55 -11.76 10.34
N PHE A 268 -10.12 -10.67 9.69
CA PHE A 268 -10.03 -9.36 10.32
C PHE A 268 -11.38 -8.90 10.90
N PHE A 269 -12.43 -8.88 10.08
CA PHE A 269 -13.74 -8.42 10.52
C PHE A 269 -14.43 -9.39 11.48
N ALA A 270 -14.20 -10.69 11.34
CA ALA A 270 -14.79 -11.70 12.22
C ALA A 270 -14.10 -11.79 13.58
N THR A 271 -12.77 -11.61 13.64
CA THR A 271 -11.98 -11.93 14.83
C THR A 271 -10.94 -10.89 15.23
N GLY A 272 -10.43 -10.08 14.29
CA GLY A 272 -9.36 -9.11 14.51
C GLY A 272 -9.80 -7.78 15.11
N VAL A 273 -11.08 -7.45 15.04
CA VAL A 273 -11.64 -6.18 15.53
C VAL A 273 -12.58 -6.37 16.72
N THR A 274 -12.68 -5.33 17.54
CA THR A 274 -13.75 -5.15 18.52
C THR A 274 -14.63 -3.99 18.06
N SER A 275 -15.95 -4.22 17.97
CA SER A 275 -16.93 -3.15 17.72
C SER A 275 -17.45 -2.58 19.03
N TYR A 276 -17.56 -1.26 19.13
CA TYR A 276 -18.16 -0.58 20.28
C TYR A 276 -18.79 0.76 19.88
N LYS A 277 -19.49 1.41 20.82
CA LYS A 277 -20.06 2.75 20.63
C LYS A 277 -19.05 3.81 21.07
N SER A 278 -18.76 4.76 20.19
CA SER A 278 -17.93 5.92 20.52
C SER A 278 -18.63 6.82 21.55
N LYS A 279 -17.90 7.75 22.19
CA LYS A 279 -18.51 8.77 23.07
C LYS A 279 -19.52 9.66 22.34
N LYS A 280 -19.46 9.73 21.00
CA LYS A 280 -20.38 10.47 20.12
C LYS A 280 -21.54 9.60 19.61
N GLY A 281 -21.60 8.32 19.98
CA GLY A 281 -22.71 7.40 19.67
C GLY A 281 -22.58 6.59 18.38
N SER A 282 -21.53 6.81 17.58
CA SER A 282 -21.28 6.04 16.34
C SER A 282 -20.73 4.65 16.64
N ASP A 283 -21.04 3.68 15.77
CA ASP A 283 -20.35 2.38 15.76
C ASP A 283 -18.93 2.54 15.23
N VAL A 284 -17.96 2.11 16.03
CA VAL A 284 -16.53 2.22 15.77
C VAL A 284 -15.83 0.88 16.00
N TYR A 285 -14.67 0.72 15.38
CA TYR A 285 -13.73 -0.37 15.64
C TYR A 285 -12.58 0.07 16.54
N ASP A 286 -12.08 -0.86 17.34
CA ASP A 286 -10.71 -0.92 17.85
C ASP A 286 -10.09 -2.24 17.39
N TRP A 287 -8.78 -2.24 17.14
CA TRP A 287 -8.03 -3.42 16.74
C TRP A 287 -6.59 -3.32 17.23
N GLY A 288 -5.90 -4.46 17.32
CA GLY A 288 -4.49 -4.53 17.69
C GLY A 288 -3.62 -4.82 16.47
N TYR A 289 -2.31 -4.69 16.65
CA TYR A 289 -1.29 -4.89 15.60
C TYR A 289 -1.36 -6.23 14.88
N THR A 290 -1.65 -7.27 15.64
CA THR A 290 -1.69 -8.65 15.17
C THR A 290 -2.57 -9.47 16.10
N LEU A 291 -3.13 -10.57 15.61
CA LEU A 291 -3.82 -11.52 16.48
C LEU A 291 -2.85 -12.07 17.56
N PRO A 292 -3.35 -12.34 18.78
CA PRO A 292 -4.74 -12.21 19.23
C PRO A 292 -5.13 -10.82 19.75
N ASP A 293 -4.24 -9.81 19.64
CA ASP A 293 -4.51 -8.46 20.15
C ASP A 293 -5.63 -7.80 19.32
N LYS A 294 -6.63 -7.25 20.02
CA LYS A 294 -7.82 -6.61 19.42
C LYS A 294 -8.00 -5.15 19.82
N SER A 295 -6.96 -4.53 20.36
CA SER A 295 -7.00 -3.12 20.79
C SER A 295 -5.63 -2.47 20.70
N GLY A 296 -5.63 -1.16 20.44
CA GLY A 296 -4.47 -0.31 20.65
C GLY A 296 -3.42 -0.36 19.55
N GLU A 297 -3.81 -0.73 18.32
CA GLU A 297 -3.06 -0.46 17.10
C GLU A 297 -2.55 0.98 17.09
N ASP A 298 -1.33 1.19 16.61
CA ASP A 298 -0.80 2.53 16.47
C ASP A 298 -1.33 3.23 15.22
N ASN A 299 -1.50 4.54 15.29
CA ASN A 299 -2.09 5.34 14.23
C ASN A 299 -1.27 5.25 12.92
N ASN A 300 0.03 4.99 12.99
CA ASN A 300 0.85 4.82 11.80
C ASN A 300 0.49 3.54 11.03
N HIS A 301 0.53 2.39 11.70
CA HIS A 301 0.14 1.11 11.12
C HIS A 301 -1.33 1.04 10.78
N GLY A 302 -2.21 1.57 11.63
CA GLY A 302 -3.64 1.65 11.36
C GLY A 302 -3.95 2.40 10.06
N SER A 303 -3.20 3.44 9.71
CA SER A 303 -3.36 4.11 8.41
C SER A 303 -3.07 3.18 7.22
N LEU A 304 -2.07 2.30 7.38
CA LEU A 304 -1.66 1.34 6.35
C LEU A 304 -2.66 0.18 6.23
N ASP A 305 -3.22 -0.26 7.36
CA ASP A 305 -4.33 -1.23 7.40
C ASP A 305 -5.50 -0.71 6.57
N ILE A 306 -5.94 0.51 6.87
CA ILE A 306 -7.04 1.18 6.16
C ILE A 306 -6.75 1.29 4.67
N ALA A 307 -5.53 1.66 4.27
CA ALA A 307 -5.17 1.73 2.86
C ALA A 307 -5.28 0.36 2.16
N GLY A 308 -4.91 -0.72 2.85
CA GLY A 308 -5.07 -2.09 2.34
C GLY A 308 -6.52 -2.53 2.23
N PHE A 309 -7.31 -2.39 3.30
CA PHE A 309 -8.74 -2.72 3.30
C PHE A 309 -9.50 -1.91 2.26
N TYR A 310 -9.17 -0.63 2.10
CA TYR A 310 -9.77 0.19 1.07
C TYR A 310 -9.45 -0.32 -0.34
N ARG A 311 -8.18 -0.69 -0.62
CA ARG A 311 -7.82 -1.30 -1.91
C ARG A 311 -8.60 -2.59 -2.15
N ALA A 312 -8.76 -3.44 -1.14
CA ALA A 312 -9.56 -4.66 -1.26
C ALA A 312 -11.05 -4.33 -1.51
N TYR A 313 -11.63 -3.37 -0.79
CA TYR A 313 -13.01 -2.88 -0.97
C TYR A 313 -13.24 -2.35 -2.38
N ALA A 314 -12.32 -1.52 -2.89
CA ALA A 314 -12.46 -0.87 -4.18
C ALA A 314 -12.52 -1.86 -5.36
N THR A 315 -11.97 -3.07 -5.20
CA THR A 315 -12.08 -4.12 -6.23
C THR A 315 -13.47 -4.75 -6.31
N GLY A 316 -14.28 -4.70 -5.23
CA GLY A 316 -15.54 -5.43 -5.12
C GLY A 316 -15.41 -6.95 -4.95
N ARG A 317 -14.19 -7.51 -4.88
CA ARG A 317 -13.95 -8.96 -4.94
C ARG A 317 -14.13 -9.70 -3.61
N TYR A 318 -13.98 -9.01 -2.48
CA TYR A 318 -13.80 -9.66 -1.17
C TYR A 318 -14.93 -9.40 -0.17
N ALA A 319 -16.11 -9.04 -0.67
CA ALA A 319 -17.33 -8.82 0.12
C ALA A 319 -17.22 -7.81 1.28
N ILE A 320 -16.19 -6.95 1.28
CA ILE A 320 -16.10 -5.82 2.22
C ILE A 320 -17.24 -4.87 1.93
N THR A 321 -18.05 -4.59 2.94
CA THR A 321 -19.25 -3.77 2.82
C THR A 321 -18.95 -2.29 3.05
N SER A 322 -19.80 -1.41 2.51
CA SER A 322 -19.73 0.01 2.85
C SER A 322 -19.95 0.26 4.34
N ALA A 323 -20.75 -0.56 5.02
CA ALA A 323 -21.02 -0.42 6.46
C ALA A 323 -19.77 -0.70 7.31
N GLU A 324 -18.99 -1.72 6.97
CA GLU A 324 -17.69 -1.99 7.59
C GLU A 324 -16.72 -0.83 7.37
N MET A 325 -16.64 -0.30 6.15
CA MET A 325 -15.79 0.85 5.84
C MET A 325 -16.26 2.14 6.55
N THR A 326 -17.58 2.34 6.72
CA THR A 326 -18.13 3.45 7.51
C THR A 326 -17.72 3.37 8.98
N ARG A 327 -17.64 2.17 9.58
CA ARG A 327 -17.19 2.01 10.97
C ARG A 327 -15.72 2.40 11.15
N PHE A 328 -14.85 2.07 10.20
CA PHE A 328 -13.49 2.60 10.19
C PHE A 328 -13.46 4.13 10.10
N ALA A 329 -14.29 4.70 9.23
CA ALA A 329 -14.40 6.15 9.08
C ALA A 329 -14.87 6.82 10.39
N ASN A 330 -15.84 6.21 11.06
CA ASN A 330 -16.29 6.65 12.39
C ASN A 330 -15.15 6.54 13.42
N THR A 331 -14.36 5.47 13.44
CA THR A 331 -13.21 5.36 14.35
C THR A 331 -12.26 6.53 14.16
N PHE A 332 -11.92 6.85 12.91
CA PHE A 332 -11.01 7.96 12.62
C PHE A 332 -11.56 9.31 13.10
N VAL A 333 -12.84 9.61 12.84
CA VAL A 333 -13.45 10.91 13.16
C VAL A 333 -13.83 11.04 14.65
N ASP A 334 -14.32 9.98 15.28
CA ASP A 334 -14.88 10.04 16.62
C ASP A 334 -13.88 9.69 17.72
N VAL A 335 -12.82 8.95 17.39
CA VAL A 335 -11.86 8.43 18.36
C VAL A 335 -10.46 8.99 18.10
N VAL A 336 -9.94 8.83 16.88
CA VAL A 336 -8.57 9.27 16.54
C VAL A 336 -8.48 10.79 16.44
N THR A 337 -9.47 11.45 15.84
CA THR A 337 -9.50 12.92 15.73
C THR A 337 -10.01 13.55 17.03
N ARG A 338 -9.09 14.12 17.82
CA ARG A 338 -9.38 14.76 19.10
C ARG A 338 -9.67 16.25 18.96
N GLY A 339 -9.09 16.89 17.95
CA GLY A 339 -9.30 18.29 17.63
C GLY A 339 -8.62 18.70 16.31
N PRO A 340 -8.69 19.99 15.94
CA PRO A 340 -7.95 20.51 14.79
C PRO A 340 -6.46 20.24 14.96
N GLN A 341 -5.86 19.54 13.98
CA GLN A 341 -4.45 19.15 14.00
C GLN A 341 -4.02 18.40 15.28
N ASP A 342 -4.93 17.66 15.90
CA ASP A 342 -4.64 16.77 17.02
C ASP A 342 -5.27 15.40 16.76
N TYR A 343 -4.41 14.46 16.35
CA TYR A 343 -4.78 13.08 16.06
C TYR A 343 -4.06 12.16 17.03
N ALA A 344 -4.82 11.34 17.76
CA ALA A 344 -4.31 10.39 18.74
C ALA A 344 -3.26 9.45 18.12
N GLY A 345 -2.31 9.01 18.93
CA GLY A 345 -1.26 8.11 18.50
C GLY A 345 -1.68 6.66 18.35
N ARG A 346 -2.85 6.28 18.88
CA ARG A 346 -3.45 4.94 18.76
C ARG A 346 -4.91 5.01 18.33
N ILE A 347 -5.39 3.91 17.74
CA ILE A 347 -6.75 3.78 17.22
C ILE A 347 -7.82 3.91 18.32
N ASN A 348 -7.49 3.51 19.55
CA ASN A 348 -8.37 3.64 20.71
C ASN A 348 -8.40 5.06 21.33
N GLY A 349 -7.74 6.05 20.71
CA GLY A 349 -7.74 7.45 21.13
C GLY A 349 -6.68 7.82 22.18
N SER A 350 -5.85 6.85 22.61
CA SER A 350 -4.72 7.09 23.50
C SER A 350 -3.43 7.43 22.74
N ASP A 351 -2.42 7.89 23.48
CA ASP A 351 -1.09 8.18 22.96
C ASP A 351 -0.05 7.23 23.57
N GLY A 352 1.06 7.07 22.86
CA GLY A 352 2.28 6.40 23.32
C GLY A 352 3.51 7.10 22.74
N ALA A 353 4.61 6.35 22.56
CA ALA A 353 5.85 6.83 21.96
C ALA A 353 6.08 6.23 20.57
N GLY A 354 7.02 6.80 19.80
CA GLY A 354 7.38 6.30 18.47
C GLY A 354 6.20 6.33 17.50
N ASN A 355 5.89 5.19 16.87
CA ASN A 355 4.74 5.06 15.97
C ASN A 355 3.39 5.33 16.66
N SER A 356 3.33 5.18 17.98
CA SER A 356 2.15 5.51 18.79
C SER A 356 2.13 6.94 19.30
N ALA A 357 3.03 7.84 18.86
CA ALA A 357 2.94 9.25 19.23
C ALA A 357 1.79 9.95 18.48
N PRO A 358 1.13 10.96 19.08
CA PRO A 358 0.12 11.75 18.37
C PRO A 358 0.75 12.50 17.19
N THR A 359 -0.08 12.89 16.24
CA THR A 359 0.35 13.61 15.03
C THR A 359 -0.54 14.82 14.78
N THR A 360 -0.01 15.79 14.04
CA THR A 360 -0.71 17.03 13.67
C THR A 360 -1.31 17.00 12.26
N THR A 361 -1.09 15.92 11.52
CA THR A 361 -1.56 15.76 10.13
C THR A 361 -2.29 14.44 9.94
N VAL A 362 -3.24 14.41 9.01
CA VAL A 362 -3.97 13.20 8.65
C VAL A 362 -3.03 12.25 7.93
N ARG A 363 -2.81 11.05 8.48
CA ARG A 363 -2.02 10.03 7.77
C ARG A 363 -2.77 9.59 6.51
N SER A 364 -2.04 9.45 5.41
CA SER A 364 -2.62 9.44 4.06
C SER A 364 -3.63 8.32 3.84
N GLY A 365 -3.46 7.13 4.44
CA GLY A 365 -4.40 6.03 4.34
C GLY A 365 -5.82 6.39 4.83
N TYR A 366 -5.95 7.26 5.84
CA TYR A 366 -7.26 7.68 6.34
C TYR A 366 -8.03 8.58 5.38
N LEU A 367 -7.36 9.21 4.40
CA LEU A 367 -8.05 10.05 3.41
C LEU A 367 -9.05 9.23 2.59
N PHE A 368 -8.79 7.93 2.38
CA PHE A 368 -9.73 7.02 1.72
C PHE A 368 -11.09 6.92 2.46
N LEU A 369 -11.09 7.07 3.78
CA LEU A 369 -12.30 6.95 4.58
C LEU A 369 -13.28 8.11 4.37
N ALA A 370 -12.81 9.22 3.80
CA ALA A 370 -13.65 10.37 3.46
C ALA A 370 -14.71 10.04 2.37
N GLU A 371 -14.60 8.89 1.70
CA GLU A 371 -15.65 8.35 0.83
C GLU A 371 -16.91 7.93 1.61
N PHE A 372 -16.76 7.47 2.85
CA PHE A 372 -17.84 6.84 3.63
C PHE A 372 -18.50 7.76 4.66
N LEU A 373 -17.95 8.97 4.85
CA LEU A 373 -18.55 10.03 5.67
C LEU A 373 -18.67 11.33 4.87
N PRO A 374 -19.68 11.46 3.99
CA PRO A 374 -19.89 12.63 3.14
C PRO A 374 -19.80 13.99 3.84
N GLN A 375 -20.36 14.05 5.04
CA GLN A 375 -20.41 15.21 5.93
C GLN A 375 -19.06 15.58 6.56
N GLN A 376 -18.09 14.66 6.61
CA GLN A 376 -16.74 14.90 7.18
C GLN A 376 -15.67 15.09 6.11
N TYR A 377 -16.00 14.87 4.84
CA TYR A 377 -15.03 14.91 3.75
C TYR A 377 -14.23 16.21 3.71
N GLN A 378 -14.88 17.36 3.79
CA GLN A 378 -14.17 18.64 3.79
C GLN A 378 -13.24 18.76 5.00
N ASN A 379 -13.67 18.36 6.20
CA ASN A 379 -12.84 18.40 7.40
C ASN A 379 -11.60 17.52 7.26
N MET A 380 -11.73 16.34 6.64
CA MET A 380 -10.61 15.42 6.45
C MET A 380 -9.61 15.92 5.40
N VAL A 381 -10.08 16.40 4.24
CA VAL A 381 -9.17 16.84 3.17
C VAL A 381 -8.58 18.22 3.45
N ALA A 382 -9.33 19.13 4.06
CA ALA A 382 -8.86 20.48 4.39
C ALA A 382 -7.93 20.52 5.61
N ALA A 383 -7.77 19.42 6.34
CA ALA A 383 -6.83 19.34 7.45
C ALA A 383 -5.37 19.57 7.00
N ASP A 384 -5.00 19.01 5.84
CA ASP A 384 -3.64 19.06 5.30
C ASP A 384 -3.52 19.79 3.95
N PHE A 385 -4.64 20.17 3.33
CA PHE A 385 -4.66 20.87 2.05
C PHE A 385 -5.30 22.26 2.13
N THR A 386 -4.84 23.14 1.25
CA THR A 386 -5.46 24.45 1.01
C THR A 386 -5.65 24.63 -0.49
N VAL A 387 -6.86 25.01 -0.89
CA VAL A 387 -7.17 25.31 -2.30
C VAL A 387 -6.22 26.38 -2.84
N GLY A 388 -5.71 26.15 -4.04
CA GLY A 388 -4.74 27.02 -4.72
C GLY A 388 -3.30 26.87 -4.24
N LYS A 389 -3.03 26.11 -3.17
CA LYS A 389 -1.66 25.86 -2.69
C LYS A 389 -1.10 24.56 -3.24
N ALA A 390 0.21 24.56 -3.47
CA ALA A 390 0.97 23.41 -3.89
C ALA A 390 1.39 22.54 -2.70
N THR A 391 1.49 21.22 -2.90
CA THR A 391 1.98 20.25 -1.91
C THR A 391 3.00 19.29 -2.53
N GLY A 392 3.96 18.82 -1.72
CA GLY A 392 4.88 17.73 -2.07
C GLY A 392 4.41 16.34 -1.59
N ARG A 393 3.27 16.27 -0.88
CA ARG A 393 2.75 15.02 -0.28
C ARG A 393 1.97 14.20 -1.31
N ILE A 394 2.71 13.52 -2.19
CA ILE A 394 2.13 12.77 -3.32
C ILE A 394 1.16 11.67 -2.90
N ASP A 395 1.46 11.02 -1.77
CA ASP A 395 0.68 9.95 -1.19
C ASP A 395 -0.67 10.45 -0.65
N GLN A 396 -0.70 11.62 -0.01
CA GLN A 396 -1.96 12.27 0.39
C GLN A 396 -2.72 12.81 -0.83
N PHE A 397 -2.01 13.45 -1.77
CA PHE A 397 -2.62 14.11 -2.91
C PHE A 397 -3.34 13.13 -3.83
N SER A 398 -2.72 12.00 -4.17
CA SER A 398 -3.35 10.97 -5.02
C SER A 398 -4.59 10.35 -4.38
N ARG A 399 -4.57 10.12 -3.05
CA ARG A 399 -5.72 9.61 -2.29
C ARG A 399 -6.85 10.62 -2.20
N PHE A 400 -6.53 11.91 -2.06
CA PHE A 400 -7.51 12.99 -2.18
C PHE A 400 -8.18 12.97 -3.57
N LEU A 401 -7.39 12.96 -4.66
CA LEU A 401 -7.94 12.92 -6.02
C LEU A 401 -8.81 11.69 -6.24
N TRP A 402 -8.37 10.54 -5.73
CA TRP A 402 -9.11 9.29 -5.79
C TRP A 402 -10.48 9.41 -5.13
N VAL A 403 -10.54 9.86 -3.87
CA VAL A 403 -11.82 10.01 -3.16
C VAL A 403 -12.70 11.08 -3.82
N LYS A 404 -12.12 12.19 -4.28
CA LYS A 404 -12.84 13.21 -5.06
C LYS A 404 -13.50 12.59 -6.30
N ASN A 405 -12.77 11.78 -7.06
CA ASN A 405 -13.30 11.06 -8.22
C ASN A 405 -14.42 10.09 -7.84
N ARG A 406 -14.20 9.25 -6.82
CA ARG A 406 -15.18 8.26 -6.34
C ARG A 406 -16.49 8.92 -5.91
N ARG A 407 -16.41 10.05 -5.21
CA ARG A 407 -17.59 10.84 -4.78
C ARG A 407 -18.30 11.53 -5.92
N TYR A 408 -17.61 11.83 -7.03
CA TYR A 408 -18.23 12.45 -8.20
C TYR A 408 -18.94 11.40 -9.07
N VAL A 409 -18.32 10.22 -9.23
CA VAL A 409 -18.87 9.14 -10.07
C VAL A 409 -19.97 8.34 -9.37
N LYS A 410 -19.88 8.06 -8.06
CA LYS A 410 -20.89 7.29 -7.33
C LYS A 410 -22.32 7.87 -7.37
N PRO A 411 -22.55 9.19 -7.21
CA PRO A 411 -23.88 9.77 -7.32
C PRO A 411 -24.50 9.62 -8.71
N ALA A 412 -23.68 9.57 -9.77
CA ALA A 412 -24.16 9.42 -11.14
C ALA A 412 -24.67 8.00 -11.46
N GLN A 413 -24.33 7.00 -10.64
CA GLN A 413 -24.83 5.63 -10.77
C GLN A 413 -26.10 5.38 -9.94
N ALA A 414 -26.38 6.18 -8.91
CA ALA A 414 -27.60 6.06 -8.09
C ALA A 414 -28.81 6.80 -8.67
N SER A 415 -28.63 7.56 -9.77
CA SER A 415 -29.69 8.24 -10.52
C SER A 415 -30.08 7.51 -11.81
N GLY A 416 -29.69 6.24 -11.95
CA GLY A 416 -29.90 5.41 -13.13
C GLY A 416 -30.76 4.16 -12.90
N ASP A 417 -31.46 4.07 -11.76
CA ASP A 417 -32.47 3.04 -11.48
C ASP A 417 -33.89 3.62 -11.57
#